data_AF-A0A2W5TZF9-F1
#
_entry.id   AF-A0A2W5TZF9-F1
#
_cell.length_a   1.000
_cell.length_b   1.000
_cell.length_c   1.000
_cell.angle_alpha   90.00
_cell.angle_beta   90.00
_cell.angle_gamma   90.00
#
_symmetry.space_group_name_H-M   'P 1'
#
loop_
_entity.id
_entity.type
_entity.pdbx_description
1 polymer ?
#
loop_
_entity_poly.entity_id
_entity_poly.type
_entity_poly.pdbx_seq_one_letter_code
_entity_poly.pdbx_strand_id
1 'polypeptide(L)'
;MPKMAPLVMLAIVVAMIIAHVAVPSVRRWMWKVAAATGVVMLAALIYFGLFWAPPEQFMSDVGRILYVHVPHVWMCLLAFTLNVGCSIAYMMKKSWATDALAEASAEVGVYFGACGVMMGSIWARPTWGVWWDWDPRLISTTVMILAYVGYLALRSFSDDPERRATWSSAAAILSYVSLPIVWFSVKWWNSLHQQQSSPSTVDSSMTAVLRWGATTFLCFLFVFIVKRYEISRARQAGALDLPPLQPSKTEVTA
;
A
#
# COMPACT_ATOMS: atom_id res chain seq x y z
N MET A 1 17.70 -4.17 -15.91
CA MET A 1 16.32 -4.72 -15.92
C MET A 1 15.36 -3.89 -15.03
N PRO A 2 14.92 -2.67 -15.42
CA PRO A 2 14.24 -1.76 -14.49
C PRO A 2 12.71 -1.63 -14.65
N LYS A 3 12.12 -1.99 -15.80
CA LYS A 3 10.72 -1.61 -16.13
C LYS A 3 9.62 -2.47 -15.48
N MET A 4 9.94 -3.67 -14.97
CA MET A 4 8.92 -4.62 -14.48
C MET A 4 8.81 -4.71 -12.96
N ALA A 5 9.68 -4.06 -12.18
CA ALA A 5 9.70 -4.23 -10.73
C ALA A 5 8.35 -3.92 -10.03
N PRO A 6 7.60 -2.85 -10.39
CA PRO A 6 6.30 -2.58 -9.78
C PRO A 6 5.24 -3.65 -10.10
N LEU A 7 5.23 -4.15 -11.34
CA LEU A 7 4.32 -5.22 -11.76
C LEU A 7 4.65 -6.54 -11.06
N VAL A 8 5.94 -6.83 -10.85
CA VAL A 8 6.38 -8.00 -10.09
C VAL A 8 5.97 -7.90 -8.63
N MET A 9 6.16 -6.74 -7.98
CA MET A 9 5.71 -6.52 -6.61
C MET A 9 4.19 -6.69 -6.47
N LEU A 10 3.42 -6.13 -7.42
CA LEU A 10 1.97 -6.32 -7.49
C LEU A 10 1.60 -7.80 -7.64
N ALA A 11 2.23 -8.52 -8.58
CA ALA A 11 1.97 -9.93 -8.81
C ALA A 11 2.28 -10.78 -7.57
N ILE A 12 3.40 -10.51 -6.89
CA ILE A 12 3.79 -11.19 -5.64
C ILE A 12 2.74 -10.96 -4.56
N VAL A 13 2.38 -9.70 -4.27
CA VAL A 13 1.41 -9.41 -3.20
C VAL A 13 0.03 -9.94 -3.52
N VAL A 14 -0.42 -9.86 -4.77
CA VAL A 14 -1.70 -10.46 -5.23
C VAL A 14 -1.67 -11.97 -5.03
N ALA A 15 -0.62 -12.67 -5.46
CA ALA A 15 -0.49 -14.11 -5.31
C ALA A 15 -0.49 -14.52 -3.83
N MET A 16 0.25 -13.80 -2.99
CA MET A 16 0.25 -14.02 -1.53
C MET A 16 -1.13 -13.77 -0.92
N ILE A 17 -1.86 -12.73 -1.33
CA ILE A 17 -3.22 -12.46 -0.84
C ILE A 17 -4.19 -13.55 -1.29
N ILE A 18 -4.11 -14.00 -2.54
CA ILE A 18 -4.95 -15.09 -3.06
C ILE A 18 -4.70 -16.36 -2.26
N ALA A 19 -3.44 -16.74 -2.03
CA ALA A 19 -3.09 -17.86 -1.16
C ALA A 19 -3.60 -17.64 0.28
N HIS A 20 -3.50 -16.40 0.77
CA HIS A 20 -4.16 -15.81 1.96
C HIS A 20 -5.57 -16.32 2.20
N VAL A 21 -6.37 -15.95 1.20
CA VAL A 21 -7.82 -16.02 1.21
C VAL A 21 -8.28 -17.43 0.87
N ALA A 22 -7.70 -18.04 -0.17
CA ALA A 22 -8.18 -19.29 -0.76
C ALA A 22 -7.71 -20.55 -0.01
N VAL A 23 -6.59 -20.50 0.72
CA VAL A 23 -5.96 -21.70 1.29
C VAL A 23 -5.94 -21.65 2.83
N PRO A 24 -6.88 -22.32 3.52
CA PRO A 24 -6.99 -22.26 4.99
C PRO A 24 -5.74 -22.72 5.74
N SER A 25 -5.02 -23.72 5.22
CA SER A 25 -3.79 -24.24 5.84
C SER A 25 -2.66 -23.21 5.85
N VAL A 26 -2.58 -22.37 4.82
CA VAL A 26 -1.56 -21.31 4.67
C VAL A 26 -1.88 -20.10 5.55
N ARG A 27 -3.16 -19.78 5.72
CA ARG A 27 -3.65 -18.62 6.48
C ARG A 27 -3.11 -18.50 7.90
N ARG A 28 -2.87 -19.63 8.58
CA ARG A 28 -2.44 -19.64 10.00
C ARG A 28 -1.00 -19.16 10.20
N TRP A 29 -0.13 -19.32 9.20
CA TRP A 29 1.31 -19.11 9.35
C TRP A 29 1.89 -18.11 8.36
N MET A 30 1.34 -17.93 7.16
CA MET A 30 1.98 -17.10 6.13
C MET A 30 2.14 -15.64 6.53
N TRP A 31 1.13 -15.03 7.16
CA TRP A 31 1.26 -13.67 7.71
C TRP A 31 2.30 -13.59 8.83
N LYS A 32 2.49 -14.65 9.63
CA LYS A 32 3.52 -14.68 10.69
C LYS A 32 4.92 -14.72 10.09
N VAL A 33 5.10 -15.55 9.07
CA VAL A 33 6.36 -15.62 8.32
C VAL A 33 6.64 -14.28 7.66
N ALA A 34 5.67 -13.69 6.96
CA ALA A 34 5.83 -12.38 6.35
C ALA A 34 6.12 -11.28 7.38
N ALA A 35 5.47 -11.31 8.55
CA ALA A 35 5.74 -10.36 9.63
C ALA A 35 7.15 -10.53 10.21
N ALA A 36 7.58 -11.76 10.50
CA ALA A 36 8.92 -12.05 11.01
C ALA A 36 9.99 -11.63 10.00
N THR A 37 9.82 -11.99 8.73
CA THR A 37 10.70 -11.56 7.63
C THR A 37 10.73 -10.04 7.53
N GLY A 38 9.57 -9.37 7.56
CA GLY A 38 9.48 -7.92 7.51
C GLY A 38 10.21 -7.23 8.67
N VAL A 39 10.11 -7.75 9.89
CA VAL A 39 10.82 -7.21 11.06
C VAL A 39 12.33 -7.40 10.94
N VAL A 40 12.80 -8.58 10.53
CA VAL A 40 14.24 -8.84 10.30
C VAL A 40 14.77 -7.93 9.19
N MET A 41 14.03 -7.81 8.09
CA MET A 41 14.41 -6.94 6.98
C MET A 41 14.38 -5.47 7.36
N LEU A 42 13.49 -5.04 8.26
CA LEU A 42 13.45 -3.68 8.78
C LEU A 42 14.68 -3.37 9.64
N ALA A 43 15.09 -4.29 10.51
CA ALA A 43 16.33 -4.12 11.29
C ALA A 43 17.55 -4.00 10.36
N ALA A 44 17.63 -4.83 9.33
CA ALA A 44 18.65 -4.73 8.30
C ALA A 44 18.55 -3.40 7.51
N LEU A 45 17.36 -2.97 7.14
CA LEU A 45 17.12 -1.71 6.42
C LEU A 45 17.61 -0.50 7.23
N ILE A 46 17.37 -0.48 8.55
CA ILE A 46 17.86 0.55 9.44
C ILE A 46 19.39 0.59 9.39
N TYR A 47 20.05 -0.56 9.52
CA TYR A 47 21.51 -0.63 9.45
C TYR A 47 22.06 -0.18 8.09
N PHE A 48 21.60 -0.80 7.01
CA PHE A 48 22.12 -0.53 5.67
C PHE A 48 21.77 0.87 5.16
N GLY A 49 20.58 1.38 5.50
CA GLY A 49 20.13 2.71 5.13
C GLY A 49 20.83 3.83 5.89
N LEU A 50 21.18 3.62 7.16
CA LEU A 50 21.84 4.65 7.98
C LEU A 50 23.36 4.62 7.92
N PHE A 51 23.98 3.44 7.79
CA PHE A 51 25.44 3.32 7.98
C PHE A 51 26.20 2.78 6.77
N TRP A 52 25.56 1.97 5.91
CA TRP A 52 26.27 1.31 4.80
C TRP A 52 26.13 2.05 3.48
N ALA A 53 24.91 2.49 3.14
CA ALA A 53 24.70 3.25 1.92
C ALA A 53 25.49 4.56 1.96
N PRO A 54 26.19 4.92 0.87
CA PRO A 54 26.90 6.17 0.79
C PRO A 54 25.92 7.35 0.86
N PRO A 55 26.35 8.51 1.37
CA PRO A 55 25.57 9.74 1.27
C PRO A 55 25.22 10.05 -0.19
N GLU A 56 24.05 10.63 -0.43
CA GLU A 56 23.64 11.03 -1.77
C GLU A 56 24.45 12.25 -2.23
N GLN A 57 24.72 12.39 -3.53
CA GLN A 57 25.64 13.37 -4.08
C GLN A 57 25.24 14.83 -3.79
N PHE A 58 23.94 15.16 -3.81
CA PHE A 58 23.43 16.52 -3.64
C PHE A 58 22.79 16.76 -2.27
N MET A 59 22.24 15.72 -1.66
CA MET A 59 21.50 15.78 -0.40
C MET A 59 22.28 15.22 0.79
N SER A 60 23.44 14.60 0.56
CA SER A 60 24.22 13.93 1.61
C SER A 60 23.33 12.97 2.43
N ASP A 61 23.43 12.99 3.75
CA ASP A 61 22.66 12.12 4.65
C ASP A 61 21.15 12.40 4.67
N VAL A 62 20.69 13.57 4.20
CA VAL A 62 19.25 13.87 4.08
C VAL A 62 18.56 12.88 3.14
N GLY A 63 19.28 12.37 2.12
CA GLY A 63 18.77 11.39 1.16
C GLY A 63 18.38 10.04 1.76
N ARG A 64 18.84 9.71 2.98
CA ARG A 64 18.59 8.39 3.61
C ARG A 64 17.12 8.13 3.90
N ILE A 65 16.32 9.18 4.15
CA ILE A 65 14.87 9.07 4.34
C ILE A 65 14.17 8.49 3.10
N LEU A 66 14.75 8.61 1.91
CA LEU A 66 14.17 8.09 0.67
C LEU A 66 14.05 6.56 0.68
N TYR A 67 14.88 5.85 1.47
CA TYR A 67 14.80 4.40 1.64
C TYR A 67 13.54 3.93 2.38
N VAL A 68 12.84 4.83 3.06
CA VAL A 68 11.56 4.55 3.71
C VAL A 68 10.41 5.32 3.06
N HIS A 69 10.60 6.59 2.70
CA HIS A 69 9.60 7.43 2.06
C HIS A 69 9.13 6.85 0.72
N VAL A 70 10.04 6.55 -0.20
CA VAL A 70 9.70 6.08 -1.55
C VAL A 70 8.96 4.73 -1.50
N PRO A 71 9.40 3.73 -0.71
CA PRO A 71 8.63 2.51 -0.50
C PRO A 71 7.22 2.72 0.03
N HIS A 72 7.00 3.66 0.98
CA HIS A 72 5.64 3.92 1.48
C HIS A 72 4.73 4.46 0.38
N VAL A 73 5.23 5.36 -0.47
CA VAL A 73 4.46 5.85 -1.63
C VAL A 73 4.14 4.69 -2.58
N TRP A 74 5.09 3.78 -2.84
CA TRP A 74 4.82 2.59 -3.67
C TRP A 74 3.79 1.66 -3.04
N MET A 75 3.84 1.43 -1.72
CA MET A 75 2.85 0.61 -1.02
C MET A 75 1.44 1.23 -1.07
N CYS A 76 1.33 2.55 -0.95
CA CYS A 76 0.08 3.29 -1.13
C CYS A 76 -0.51 3.03 -2.54
N LEU A 77 0.30 3.21 -3.58
CA LEU A 77 -0.14 2.99 -4.96
C LEU A 77 -0.56 1.53 -5.20
N LEU A 78 0.23 0.56 -4.72
CA LEU A 78 -0.11 -0.87 -4.82
C LEU A 78 -1.42 -1.20 -4.10
N ALA A 79 -1.64 -0.65 -2.90
CA ALA A 79 -2.86 -0.86 -2.13
C ALA A 79 -4.10 -0.30 -2.86
N PHE A 80 -3.98 0.89 -3.45
CA PHE A 80 -5.07 1.49 -4.23
C PHE A 80 -5.34 0.74 -5.54
N THR A 81 -4.32 0.20 -6.20
CA THR A 81 -4.48 -0.72 -7.34
C THR A 81 -5.18 -2.03 -6.92
N LEU A 82 -4.83 -2.59 -5.76
CA LEU A 82 -5.54 -3.75 -5.22
C LEU A 82 -7.02 -3.42 -4.91
N ASN A 83 -7.28 -2.25 -4.31
CA ASN A 83 -8.62 -1.80 -3.99
C ASN A 83 -9.50 -1.70 -5.25
N VAL A 84 -9.04 -1.05 -6.32
CA VAL A 84 -9.86 -0.92 -7.54
C VAL A 84 -10.09 -2.27 -8.21
N GLY A 85 -9.07 -3.15 -8.22
CA GLY A 85 -9.20 -4.51 -8.76
C GLY A 85 -10.25 -5.33 -8.01
N CYS A 86 -10.24 -5.26 -6.68
CA CYS A 86 -11.24 -5.93 -5.83
C CYS A 86 -12.63 -5.31 -5.97
N SER A 87 -12.71 -3.98 -6.12
CA SER A 87 -13.96 -3.25 -6.33
C SER A 87 -14.63 -3.63 -7.64
N ILE A 88 -13.86 -3.73 -8.73
CA ILE A 88 -14.33 -4.23 -10.03
C ILE A 88 -14.76 -5.69 -9.92
N ALA A 89 -13.95 -6.54 -9.27
CA ALA A 89 -14.28 -7.95 -9.07
C ALA A 89 -15.61 -8.13 -8.31
N TYR A 90 -15.87 -7.32 -7.27
CA TYR A 90 -17.15 -7.30 -6.55
C TYR A 90 -18.32 -6.91 -7.47
N MET A 91 -18.15 -5.92 -8.35
CA MET A 91 -19.19 -5.50 -9.28
C MET A 91 -19.49 -6.56 -10.34
N MET A 92 -18.47 -7.27 -10.83
CA MET A 92 -18.63 -8.36 -11.79
C MET A 92 -19.31 -9.59 -11.16
N LYS A 93 -18.89 -9.95 -9.94
CA LYS A 93 -19.45 -11.06 -9.17
C LYS A 93 -19.50 -10.66 -7.70
N LYS A 94 -20.71 -10.47 -7.20
CA LYS A 94 -20.96 -10.11 -5.80
C LYS A 94 -20.28 -11.13 -4.88
N SER A 95 -19.27 -10.66 -4.15
CA SER A 95 -18.45 -11.48 -3.28
C SER A 95 -18.00 -10.66 -2.07
N TRP A 96 -18.46 -11.05 -0.89
CA TRP A 96 -18.07 -10.41 0.36
C TRP A 96 -16.57 -10.52 0.64
N ALA A 97 -15.88 -11.50 0.05
CA ALA A 97 -14.43 -11.59 0.12
C ALA A 97 -13.73 -10.46 -0.66
N THR A 98 -14.20 -10.15 -1.87
CA THR A 98 -13.59 -9.05 -2.65
C THR A 98 -13.97 -7.69 -2.10
N ASP A 99 -15.19 -7.50 -1.56
CA ASP A 99 -15.56 -6.27 -0.85
C ASP A 99 -14.68 -6.03 0.40
N ALA A 100 -14.51 -7.06 1.25
CA ALA A 100 -13.67 -6.94 2.45
C ALA A 100 -12.20 -6.65 2.09
N LEU A 101 -11.70 -7.22 0.99
CA LEU A 101 -10.35 -6.98 0.52
C LEU A 101 -10.19 -5.57 -0.06
N ALA A 102 -11.22 -5.05 -0.73
CA ALA A 102 -11.26 -3.65 -1.18
C ALA A 102 -11.19 -2.69 0.00
N GLU A 103 -12.03 -2.90 1.03
CA GLU A 103 -12.01 -2.10 2.28
C GLU A 103 -10.61 -2.11 2.92
N ALA A 104 -10.06 -3.30 3.16
CA ALA A 104 -8.74 -3.45 3.78
C ALA A 104 -7.63 -2.76 2.97
N SER A 105 -7.67 -2.87 1.64
CA SER A 105 -6.68 -2.25 0.77
C SER A 105 -6.78 -0.72 0.77
N ALA A 106 -8.00 -0.15 0.85
CA ALA A 106 -8.18 1.30 0.95
C ALA A 106 -7.65 1.85 2.28
N GLU A 107 -7.98 1.22 3.42
CA GLU A 107 -7.50 1.66 4.73
C GLU A 107 -5.98 1.62 4.83
N VAL A 108 -5.36 0.52 4.38
CA VAL A 108 -3.91 0.35 4.40
C VAL A 108 -3.23 1.30 3.41
N GLY A 109 -3.84 1.55 2.25
CA GLY A 109 -3.35 2.52 1.28
C GLY A 109 -3.33 3.95 1.83
N VAL A 110 -4.41 4.37 2.53
CA VAL A 110 -4.47 5.67 3.21
C VAL A 110 -3.37 5.78 4.27
N TYR A 111 -3.15 4.73 5.07
CA TYR A 111 -2.06 4.70 6.05
C TYR A 111 -0.69 4.95 5.41
N PHE A 112 -0.33 4.14 4.39
CA PHE A 112 0.96 4.30 3.71
C PHE A 112 1.08 5.64 2.99
N GLY A 113 -0.01 6.14 2.42
CA GLY A 113 -0.08 7.44 1.77
C GLY A 113 0.17 8.59 2.75
N ALA A 114 -0.51 8.58 3.91
CA ALA A 114 -0.35 9.59 4.95
C ALA A 114 1.08 9.61 5.50
N CYS A 115 1.65 8.43 5.81
CA CYS A 115 3.06 8.31 6.21
C CYS A 115 4.00 8.81 5.10
N GLY A 116 3.71 8.48 3.84
CA GLY A 116 4.45 8.97 2.67
C GLY A 116 4.49 10.49 2.59
N VAL A 117 3.33 11.16 2.66
CA VAL A 117 3.22 12.62 2.65
C VAL A 117 3.95 13.25 3.84
N MET A 118 3.78 12.69 5.04
CA MET A 118 4.45 13.17 6.25
C MET A 118 5.97 13.11 6.12
N MET A 119 6.53 11.96 5.73
CA MET A 119 7.97 11.83 5.50
C MET A 119 8.46 12.71 4.35
N GLY A 120 7.64 12.88 3.32
CA GLY A 120 7.93 13.79 2.20
C GLY A 120 8.05 15.24 2.68
N SER A 121 7.17 15.69 3.57
CA SER A 121 7.22 17.01 4.18
C SER A 121 8.47 17.20 5.05
N ILE A 122 8.83 16.18 5.84
CA ILE A 122 10.06 16.17 6.65
C ILE A 122 11.31 16.28 5.77
N TRP A 123 11.34 15.57 4.65
CA TRP A 123 12.43 15.64 3.68
C TRP A 123 12.46 16.97 2.91
N ALA A 124 11.29 17.53 2.57
CA ALA A 124 11.17 18.78 1.83
C ALA A 124 11.78 19.97 2.57
N ARG A 125 11.70 20.00 3.92
CA ARG A 125 12.22 21.12 4.71
C ARG A 125 13.72 21.37 4.49
N PRO A 126 14.63 20.40 4.69
CA PRO A 126 16.06 20.59 4.43
C PRO A 126 16.41 20.66 2.93
N THR A 127 15.60 20.08 2.03
CA THR A 127 15.93 20.04 0.59
C THR A 127 15.43 21.26 -0.19
N TRP A 128 14.24 21.77 0.12
CA TRP A 128 13.59 22.89 -0.58
C TRP A 128 13.41 24.13 0.28
N GLY A 129 13.70 24.05 1.58
CA GLY A 129 13.45 25.15 2.52
C GLY A 129 11.98 25.29 2.94
N VAL A 130 11.08 24.40 2.52
CA VAL A 130 9.64 24.45 2.84
C VAL A 130 9.11 23.08 3.23
N TRP A 131 8.11 23.02 4.11
CA TRP A 131 7.43 21.78 4.47
C TRP A 131 6.42 21.33 3.41
N TRP A 132 5.96 22.28 2.60
CA TRP A 132 4.96 22.09 1.58
C TRP A 132 5.18 23.09 0.45
N ASP A 133 4.96 22.62 -0.77
CA ASP A 133 4.88 23.43 -1.97
C ASP A 133 3.61 23.04 -2.75
N TRP A 134 3.09 23.94 -3.58
CA TRP A 134 1.93 23.66 -4.44
C TRP A 134 2.29 22.88 -5.71
N ASP A 135 3.40 22.16 -5.67
CA ASP A 135 3.89 21.25 -6.70
C ASP A 135 2.78 20.29 -7.20
N PRO A 136 2.63 20.11 -8.53
CA PRO A 136 1.58 19.26 -9.09
C PRO A 136 1.56 17.82 -8.56
N ARG A 137 2.73 17.26 -8.21
CA ARG A 137 2.80 15.91 -7.65
C ARG A 137 2.33 15.86 -6.21
N LEU A 138 2.72 16.85 -5.40
CA LEU A 138 2.29 16.95 -4.00
C LEU A 138 0.76 17.08 -3.92
N ILE A 139 0.21 17.98 -4.74
CA ILE A 139 -1.24 18.21 -4.81
C ILE A 139 -1.98 16.98 -5.31
N SER A 140 -1.57 16.40 -6.45
CA SER A 140 -2.23 15.20 -6.98
C SER A 140 -2.17 14.01 -6.03
N THR A 141 -1.06 13.83 -5.30
CA THR A 141 -0.93 12.78 -4.28
C THR A 141 -1.89 13.01 -3.12
N THR A 142 -2.02 14.26 -2.66
CA THR A 142 -2.94 14.61 -1.57
C THR A 142 -4.39 14.45 -1.99
N VAL A 143 -4.76 14.88 -3.20
CA VAL A 143 -6.09 14.68 -3.77
C VAL A 143 -6.42 13.19 -3.87
N MET A 144 -5.48 12.36 -4.34
CA MET A 144 -5.66 10.90 -4.38
C MET A 144 -5.92 10.33 -2.99
N ILE A 145 -5.13 10.70 -1.98
CA ILE A 145 -5.32 10.21 -0.61
C ILE A 145 -6.68 10.67 -0.05
N LEU A 146 -7.05 11.94 -0.24
CA LEU A 146 -8.33 12.48 0.19
C LEU A 146 -9.52 11.82 -0.50
N ALA A 147 -9.40 11.46 -1.78
CA ALA A 147 -10.42 10.69 -2.49
C ALA A 147 -10.63 9.31 -1.84
N TYR A 148 -9.55 8.64 -1.42
CA TYR A 148 -9.64 7.38 -0.68
C TYR A 148 -10.11 7.53 0.77
N VAL A 149 -9.83 8.66 1.43
CA VAL A 149 -10.49 9.00 2.70
C VAL A 149 -12.00 9.18 2.48
N GLY A 150 -12.40 9.84 1.39
CA GLY A 150 -13.79 9.95 0.96
C GLY A 150 -14.45 8.60 0.68
N TYR A 151 -13.74 7.67 0.04
CA TYR A 151 -14.18 6.27 -0.13
C TYR A 151 -14.47 5.61 1.23
N LEU A 152 -13.59 5.76 2.22
CA LEU A 152 -13.78 5.18 3.55
C LEU A 152 -14.92 5.84 4.31
N ALA A 153 -15.07 7.16 4.20
CA ALA A 153 -16.21 7.89 4.75
C ALA A 153 -17.52 7.41 4.09
N LEU A 154 -17.55 7.25 2.77
CA LEU A 154 -18.71 6.70 2.03
C LEU A 154 -19.11 5.32 2.54
N ARG A 155 -18.13 4.45 2.85
CA ARG A 155 -18.41 3.15 3.48
C ARG A 155 -19.12 3.28 4.82
N SER A 156 -18.87 4.33 5.60
CA SER A 156 -19.54 4.53 6.89
C SER A 156 -20.97 5.09 6.81
N PHE A 157 -21.41 5.63 5.66
CA PHE A 157 -22.71 6.29 5.53
C PHE A 157 -23.90 5.35 5.28
N SER A 158 -23.66 4.09 4.88
CA SER A 158 -24.74 3.16 4.52
C SER A 158 -24.74 1.94 5.43
N ASP A 159 -25.86 1.75 6.14
CA ASP A 159 -26.11 0.55 6.94
C ASP A 159 -26.37 -0.67 6.07
N ASP A 160 -27.03 -0.47 4.91
CA ASP A 160 -27.25 -1.49 3.88
C ASP A 160 -25.89 -1.99 3.32
N PRO A 161 -25.52 -3.26 3.57
CA PRO A 161 -24.21 -3.80 3.19
C PRO A 161 -23.99 -3.87 1.67
N GLU A 162 -25.03 -4.18 0.90
CA GLU A 162 -24.91 -4.29 -0.56
C GLU A 162 -24.76 -2.91 -1.21
N ARG A 163 -25.54 -1.94 -0.73
CA ARG A 163 -25.44 -0.54 -1.15
C ARG A 163 -24.09 0.05 -0.78
N ARG A 164 -23.64 -0.17 0.46
CA ARG A 164 -22.31 0.23 0.94
C ARG A 164 -21.21 -0.28 0.01
N ALA A 165 -21.20 -1.59 -0.27
CA ALA A 165 -20.20 -2.20 -1.13
C ALA A 165 -20.28 -1.66 -2.57
N THR A 166 -21.48 -1.50 -3.13
CA THR A 166 -21.67 -1.03 -4.50
C THR A 166 -21.26 0.44 -4.69
N TRP A 167 -21.69 1.34 -3.80
CA TRP A 167 -21.33 2.76 -3.85
C TRP A 167 -19.83 2.96 -3.65
N SER A 168 -19.24 2.20 -2.73
CA SER A 168 -17.81 2.26 -2.49
C SER A 168 -17.03 1.74 -3.69
N SER A 169 -17.44 0.64 -4.32
CA SER A 169 -16.80 0.16 -5.55
C SER A 169 -16.80 1.21 -6.66
N ALA A 170 -17.91 1.94 -6.83
CA ALA A 170 -17.96 3.05 -7.79
C ALA A 170 -16.99 4.19 -7.41
N ALA A 171 -16.95 4.58 -6.14
CA ALA A 171 -16.03 5.60 -5.64
C ALA A 171 -14.55 5.19 -5.79
N ALA A 172 -14.22 3.90 -5.62
CA ALA A 172 -12.87 3.38 -5.85
C ALA A 172 -12.44 3.51 -7.31
N ILE A 173 -13.32 3.14 -8.25
CA ILE A 173 -13.06 3.26 -9.68
C ILE A 173 -12.82 4.72 -10.07
N LEU A 174 -13.64 5.63 -9.55
CA LEU A 174 -13.47 7.07 -9.79
C LEU A 174 -12.16 7.61 -9.18
N SER A 175 -11.87 7.25 -7.92
CA SER A 175 -10.66 7.71 -7.21
C SER A 175 -9.38 7.19 -7.86
N TYR A 176 -9.42 6.00 -8.47
CA TYR A 176 -8.26 5.41 -9.14
C TYR A 176 -7.75 6.24 -10.33
N VAL A 177 -8.58 7.11 -10.92
CA VAL A 177 -8.16 8.04 -11.99
C VAL A 177 -7.02 8.96 -11.53
N SER A 178 -6.96 9.31 -10.24
CA SER A 178 -5.87 10.11 -9.69
C SER A 178 -4.53 9.36 -9.66
N LEU A 179 -4.53 8.04 -9.67
CA LEU A 179 -3.32 7.23 -9.52
C LEU A 179 -2.39 7.32 -10.74
N PRO A 180 -2.87 7.17 -12.00
CA PRO A 180 -2.07 7.49 -13.18
C PRO A 180 -1.53 8.93 -13.17
N ILE A 181 -2.33 9.90 -12.71
CA ILE A 181 -1.89 11.30 -12.63
C ILE A 181 -0.69 11.42 -11.69
N VAL A 182 -0.76 10.83 -10.50
CA VAL A 182 0.37 10.80 -9.54
C VAL A 182 1.58 10.07 -10.13
N TRP A 183 1.37 8.92 -10.78
CA TRP A 183 2.47 8.13 -11.35
C TRP A 183 3.22 8.87 -12.46
N PHE A 184 2.49 9.51 -13.36
CA PHE A 184 3.07 10.23 -14.50
C PHE A 184 3.40 11.69 -14.19
N SER A 185 3.00 12.23 -13.04
CA SER A 185 3.24 13.63 -12.63
C SER A 185 4.70 14.05 -12.78
N VAL A 186 5.64 13.17 -12.43
CA VAL A 186 7.08 13.42 -12.57
C VAL A 186 7.53 13.67 -14.02
N LYS A 187 6.81 13.13 -15.01
CA LYS A 187 7.15 13.28 -16.43
C LYS A 187 6.39 14.43 -17.09
N TRP A 188 5.19 14.72 -16.59
CA TRP A 188 4.30 15.69 -17.22
C TRP A 188 4.60 17.13 -16.84
N TRP A 189 5.10 17.38 -15.62
CA TRP A 189 5.38 18.73 -15.14
C TRP A 189 6.84 18.91 -14.76
N ASN A 190 7.35 20.12 -15.02
CA ASN A 190 8.57 20.60 -14.41
C ASN A 190 8.26 20.95 -12.96
N SER A 191 8.74 20.12 -12.04
CA SER A 191 8.37 20.10 -10.62
C SER A 191 9.60 20.32 -9.74
N LEU A 192 9.41 20.85 -8.53
CA LEU A 192 10.44 20.79 -7.49
C LEU A 192 10.71 19.35 -7.07
N HIS A 193 9.70 18.48 -7.23
CA HIS A 193 9.85 17.07 -7.00
C HIS A 193 10.87 16.45 -7.97
N GLN A 194 11.89 15.80 -7.41
CA GLN A 194 12.91 15.07 -8.17
C GLN A 194 12.30 13.99 -9.08
N GLN A 195 12.94 13.76 -10.22
CA GLN A 195 12.61 12.67 -11.13
C GLN A 195 12.77 11.31 -10.45
N GLN A 196 12.08 10.29 -10.95
CA GLN A 196 12.25 8.92 -10.45
C GLN A 196 13.69 8.46 -10.66
N SER A 197 14.37 8.12 -9.57
CA SER A 197 15.69 7.51 -9.60
C SER A 197 15.71 6.25 -10.46
N SER A 198 16.65 6.17 -11.40
CA SER A 198 16.90 4.97 -12.20
C SER A 198 18.15 4.25 -11.69
N PRO A 199 18.21 2.91 -11.74
CA PRO A 199 19.45 2.17 -11.52
C PRO A 199 20.60 2.57 -12.45
N SER A 200 20.31 3.29 -13.54
CA SER A 200 21.32 3.83 -14.46
C SER A 200 21.91 5.17 -14.03
N THR A 201 21.30 5.84 -13.04
CA THR A 201 21.66 7.20 -12.62
C THR A 201 21.95 7.30 -11.13
N VAL A 202 21.82 6.21 -10.38
CA VAL A 202 22.00 6.15 -8.91
C VAL A 202 22.94 5.02 -8.57
N ASP A 203 23.77 5.23 -7.55
CA ASP A 203 24.72 4.23 -7.07
C ASP A 203 24.05 2.88 -6.80
N SER A 204 24.78 1.80 -7.10
CA SER A 204 24.28 0.44 -7.01
C SER A 204 23.88 0.04 -5.58
N SER A 205 24.63 0.50 -4.58
CA SER A 205 24.35 0.24 -3.16
C SER A 205 23.08 0.96 -2.71
N MET A 206 22.89 2.22 -3.11
CA MET A 206 21.67 2.99 -2.83
C MET A 206 20.44 2.34 -3.48
N THR A 207 20.58 1.88 -4.72
CA THR A 207 19.51 1.15 -5.43
C THR A 207 19.16 -0.16 -4.72
N ALA A 208 20.17 -0.88 -4.22
CA ALA A 208 19.96 -2.11 -3.47
C ALA A 208 19.20 -1.85 -2.15
N VAL A 209 19.60 -0.84 -1.38
CA VAL A 209 18.92 -0.47 -0.12
C VAL A 209 17.49 0.01 -0.37
N LEU A 210 17.25 0.79 -1.44
CA LEU A 210 15.89 1.19 -1.81
C LEU A 210 14.99 -0.01 -2.14
N ARG A 211 15.51 -0.98 -2.92
CA ARG A 211 14.78 -2.22 -3.23
C ARG A 211 14.55 -3.06 -1.98
N TRP A 212 15.53 -3.11 -1.08
CA TRP A 212 15.39 -3.78 0.20
C TRP A 212 14.28 -3.15 1.04
N GLY A 213 14.23 -1.81 1.09
CA GLY A 213 13.14 -1.07 1.70
C GLY A 213 11.79 -1.39 1.06
N ALA A 214 11.71 -1.40 -0.26
CA ALA A 214 10.49 -1.77 -0.98
C ALA A 214 9.99 -3.17 -0.62
N THR A 215 10.87 -4.18 -0.57
CA THR A 215 10.49 -5.55 -0.16
C THR A 215 10.08 -5.61 1.31
N THR A 216 10.77 -4.88 2.19
CA THR A 216 10.44 -4.79 3.62
C THR A 216 9.02 -4.28 3.83
N PHE A 217 8.68 -3.17 3.18
CA PHE A 217 7.33 -2.59 3.30
C PHE A 217 6.29 -3.37 2.49
N LEU A 218 6.67 -4.15 1.49
CA LEU A 218 5.77 -5.11 0.83
C LEU A 218 5.32 -6.22 1.79
N CYS A 219 6.22 -6.72 2.64
CA CYS A 219 5.86 -7.66 3.71
C CYS A 219 4.84 -7.04 4.68
N PHE A 220 5.08 -5.78 5.12
CA PHE A 220 4.14 -5.09 6.00
C PHE A 220 2.80 -4.76 5.31
N LEU A 221 2.82 -4.36 4.03
CA LEU A 221 1.62 -4.16 3.23
C LEU A 221 0.76 -5.44 3.22
N PHE A 222 1.38 -6.57 2.90
CA PHE A 222 0.71 -7.87 2.92
C PHE A 222 0.10 -8.17 4.30
N VAL A 223 0.89 -8.06 5.37
CA VAL A 223 0.43 -8.33 6.75
C VAL A 223 -0.74 -7.42 7.14
N PHE A 224 -0.64 -6.13 6.87
CA PHE A 224 -1.69 -5.17 7.23
C PHE A 224 -2.97 -5.43 6.44
N ILE A 225 -2.88 -5.69 5.13
CA ILE A 225 -4.05 -6.00 4.31
C ILE A 225 -4.73 -7.28 4.81
N VAL A 226 -3.99 -8.37 5.05
CA VAL A 226 -4.63 -9.62 5.47
C VAL A 226 -5.25 -9.52 6.87
N LYS A 227 -4.64 -8.75 7.78
CA LYS A 227 -5.22 -8.51 9.11
C LYS A 227 -6.46 -7.63 9.07
N ARG A 228 -6.45 -6.57 8.26
CA ARG A 228 -7.65 -5.75 8.04
C ARG A 228 -8.75 -6.52 7.32
N TYR A 229 -8.40 -7.36 6.36
CA TYR A 229 -9.32 -8.28 5.68
C TYR A 229 -9.98 -9.25 6.67
N GLU A 230 -9.21 -9.91 7.54
CA GLU A 230 -9.73 -10.83 8.56
C GLU A 230 -10.76 -10.13 9.47
N ILE A 231 -10.47 -8.90 9.90
CA ILE A 231 -11.38 -8.10 10.73
C ILE A 231 -12.63 -7.68 9.95
N SER A 232 -12.50 -7.19 8.71
CA SER A 232 -13.66 -6.80 7.88
C SER A 232 -14.56 -8.01 7.60
N ARG A 233 -13.99 -9.18 7.30
CA ARG A 233 -14.73 -10.43 7.12
C ARG A 233 -15.42 -10.91 8.38
N ALA A 234 -14.78 -10.78 9.55
CA ALA A 234 -15.42 -11.13 10.82
C ALA A 234 -16.63 -10.21 11.10
N ARG A 235 -16.50 -8.91 10.83
CA ARG A 235 -17.61 -7.95 10.93
C ARG A 235 -18.76 -8.31 9.98
N GLN A 236 -18.45 -8.63 8.73
CA GLN A 236 -19.45 -9.05 7.73
C GLN A 236 -20.11 -10.37 8.12
N ALA A 237 -19.35 -11.35 8.63
CA ALA A 237 -19.91 -12.63 9.05
C ALA A 237 -20.96 -12.47 10.15
N GLY A 238 -20.70 -11.62 11.15
CA GLY A 238 -21.70 -11.32 12.19
C GLY A 238 -22.90 -10.52 11.67
N ALA A 239 -22.68 -9.58 10.74
CA ALA A 239 -23.75 -8.71 10.23
C ALA A 239 -24.65 -9.37 9.16
N LEU A 240 -24.13 -10.35 8.42
CA LEU A 240 -24.77 -10.98 7.27
C LEU A 240 -25.00 -12.49 7.45
N ASP A 241 -24.77 -13.01 8.66
CA ASP A 241 -24.86 -14.44 9.00
C ASP A 241 -24.06 -15.35 8.03
N LEU A 242 -22.85 -14.92 7.66
CA LEU A 242 -21.99 -15.67 6.76
C LEU A 242 -21.17 -16.71 7.54
N PRO A 243 -20.78 -17.83 6.89
CA PRO A 243 -19.89 -18.79 7.52
C PRO A 243 -18.60 -18.13 8.04
N PRO A 244 -18.14 -18.50 9.25
CA PRO A 244 -16.95 -17.92 9.82
C PRO A 244 -15.72 -18.26 8.98
N LEU A 245 -14.75 -17.35 8.92
CA LEU A 245 -13.52 -17.56 8.17
C LEU A 245 -12.70 -18.76 8.67
N GLN A 246 -12.80 -19.09 9.96
CA GLN A 246 -12.18 -20.26 10.57
C GLN A 246 -13.24 -21.03 11.35
N PRO A 247 -13.26 -22.38 11.28
CA PRO A 247 -14.16 -23.19 12.09
C PRO A 247 -13.87 -22.96 13.57
N SER A 248 -14.92 -23.00 14.40
CA SER A 248 -14.76 -22.84 15.85
C SER A 248 -13.89 -23.98 16.39
N LYS A 249 -13.01 -23.70 17.37
CA LYS A 249 -12.16 -24.75 17.99
C LYS A 249 -12.97 -25.93 18.55
N THR A 250 -14.25 -25.69 18.85
CA THR A 250 -15.22 -26.63 19.41
C THR A 250 -15.71 -27.71 18.45
N GLU A 251 -15.55 -27.55 17.13
CA GLU A 251 -16.02 -28.55 16.14
C GLU A 251 -14.99 -29.64 15.80
N VAL A 252 -13.78 -29.58 16.35
CA VAL A 252 -12.69 -30.53 16.02
C VAL A 252 -12.62 -31.72 16.99
N THR A 253 -13.55 -31.83 17.94
CA THR A 253 -13.58 -32.88 18.98
C THR A 253 -14.91 -33.65 19.03
N ALA A 254 -15.38 -34.15 17.88
CA ALA A 254 -16.45 -35.15 17.81
C ALA A 254 -16.07 -36.28 16.86
#